data_AF-A0A353RKN2-F1
#
_entry.id   AF-A0A353RKN2-F1
#
_cell.length_a   1.000
_cell.length_b   1.000
_cell.length_c   1.000
_cell.angle_alpha   90.00
_cell.angle_beta   90.00
_cell.angle_gamma   90.00
#
_symmetry.space_group_name_H-M   'P 1'
#
loop_
_entity.id
_entity.type
_entity.pdbx_description
1 polymer ?
#
loop_
_entity_poly.entity_id
_entity_poly.type
_entity_poly.pdbx_seq_one_letter_code
_entity_poly.pdbx_strand_id
1 'polypeptide(L)'
;MKNKDSASRTYGPVHLWPLALIAAGTGACFAGAAVSPAYWDFFGLLLILSLASLLLGVLPGFLFGIPRLNRNYDPREDYGRTTKYTPNTNLEDVSDWLTKIIIGVTLTQLTKIPGYLQSMADSILLNSQCGTPDCALARSVIISLLIYFFVAGFIGSYYYTRLFLPNLFSIMEENSIKRAESAIWGEGARKMLYAAEETYPGQKTAFLTDDELEVLKKIKAHDNVFSAPQRLSHRENAAVNVLLAKGIVEEIPGTLFHRRGSLRIVHEAILPALK
;
A
#
# COMPACT_ATOMS: atom_id res chain seq x y z
N MET A 1 0.51 31.93 0.91
CA MET A 1 -0.29 30.80 0.37
C MET A 1 0.34 30.33 -0.93
N LYS A 2 1.15 29.27 -0.89
CA LYS A 2 1.81 28.70 -2.08
C LYS A 2 1.08 27.41 -2.45
N ASN A 3 0.57 27.41 -3.67
CA ASN A 3 -0.31 26.43 -4.29
C ASN A 3 0.21 24.99 -4.11
N LYS A 4 -0.45 24.19 -3.25
CA LYS A 4 -0.12 22.77 -3.01
C LYS A 4 -0.90 21.84 -3.95
N ASP A 5 -1.76 22.40 -4.79
CA ASP A 5 -2.73 21.64 -5.61
C ASP A 5 -2.20 21.26 -7.00
N SER A 6 -1.04 21.80 -7.42
CA SER A 6 -0.45 21.43 -8.73
C SER A 6 0.42 20.18 -8.69
N ALA A 7 0.76 19.65 -7.51
CA ALA A 7 1.64 18.49 -7.37
C ALA A 7 0.91 17.14 -7.45
N SER A 8 -0.42 17.09 -7.25
CA SER A 8 -1.16 15.83 -7.20
C SER A 8 -1.58 15.29 -8.58
N ARG A 9 -1.47 16.09 -9.65
CA ARG A 9 -2.04 15.74 -10.97
C ARG A 9 -1.12 14.91 -11.88
N THR A 10 0.16 14.78 -11.55
CA THR A 10 1.16 14.10 -12.40
C THR A 10 1.50 12.67 -11.98
N TYR A 11 1.00 12.19 -10.85
CA TYR A 11 1.28 10.82 -10.35
C TYR A 11 0.30 9.74 -10.84
N GLY A 12 -0.75 10.11 -11.59
CA GLY A 12 -1.81 9.19 -12.03
C GLY A 12 -1.40 8.03 -12.96
N PRO A 13 -0.54 8.23 -13.99
CA PRO A 13 -0.28 7.16 -14.97
C PRO A 13 0.85 6.20 -14.57
N VAL A 14 1.64 6.56 -13.56
CA VAL A 14 2.84 5.80 -13.16
C VAL A 14 2.47 4.39 -12.67
N HIS A 15 1.28 4.20 -12.12
CA HIS A 15 0.80 2.90 -11.66
C HIS A 15 0.18 2.03 -12.76
N LEU A 16 -0.08 2.60 -13.94
CA LEU A 16 -0.72 1.89 -15.06
C LEU A 16 0.27 1.10 -15.91
N TRP A 17 1.57 1.37 -15.78
CA TRP A 17 2.60 0.75 -16.62
C TRP A 17 2.68 -0.79 -16.49
N PRO A 18 2.58 -1.42 -15.29
CA PRO A 18 2.61 -2.88 -15.19
C PRO A 18 1.32 -3.51 -15.76
N LEU A 19 0.20 -2.81 -15.61
CA LEU A 19 -1.08 -3.23 -16.20
C LEU A 19 -1.01 -3.18 -17.72
N ALA A 20 -0.34 -2.18 -18.29
CA ALA A 20 -0.11 -2.10 -19.73
C ALA A 20 0.76 -3.26 -20.26
N LEU A 21 1.77 -3.70 -19.51
CA LEU A 21 2.54 -4.91 -19.86
C LEU A 21 1.66 -6.15 -19.85
N ILE A 22 0.88 -6.35 -18.79
CA ILE A 22 -0.01 -7.53 -18.71
C ILE A 22 -1.03 -7.49 -19.86
N ALA A 23 -1.62 -6.33 -20.15
CA ALA A 23 -2.56 -6.16 -21.26
C ALA A 23 -1.92 -6.48 -22.62
N ALA A 24 -0.70 -5.99 -22.88
CA ALA A 24 0.06 -6.31 -24.09
C ALA A 24 0.34 -7.81 -24.20
N GLY A 25 0.76 -8.46 -23.10
CA GLY A 25 0.96 -9.91 -23.04
C GLY A 25 -0.31 -10.70 -23.31
N THR A 26 -1.46 -10.28 -22.75
CA THR A 26 -2.75 -10.92 -23.03
C THR A 26 -3.14 -10.77 -24.50
N GLY A 27 -2.87 -9.60 -25.12
CA GLY A 27 -3.06 -9.40 -26.55
C GLY A 27 -2.16 -10.32 -27.40
N ALA A 28 -0.93 -10.56 -26.95
CA ALA A 28 -0.03 -11.53 -27.58
C ALA A 28 -0.55 -12.97 -27.47
N CYS A 29 -1.19 -13.36 -26.36
CA CYS A 29 -1.88 -14.65 -26.24
C CYS A 29 -3.04 -14.76 -27.24
N PHE A 30 -3.84 -13.69 -27.39
CA PHE A 30 -4.94 -13.64 -28.38
C PHE A 30 -4.42 -13.78 -29.82
N ALA A 31 -3.32 -13.12 -30.15
CA ALA A 31 -2.69 -13.22 -31.48
C ALA A 31 -2.05 -14.60 -31.70
N GLY A 32 -1.34 -15.13 -30.71
CA GLY A 32 -0.70 -16.45 -30.76
C GLY A 32 -1.71 -17.60 -30.89
N ALA A 33 -2.92 -17.43 -30.35
CA ALA A 33 -4.00 -18.39 -30.50
C ALA A 33 -4.48 -18.59 -31.94
N ALA A 34 -4.28 -17.59 -32.82
CA ALA A 34 -4.69 -17.64 -34.23
C ALA A 34 -3.90 -18.67 -35.06
N VAL A 35 -2.80 -19.21 -34.52
CA VAL A 35 -1.99 -20.25 -35.14
C VAL A 35 -2.69 -21.62 -35.09
N SER A 36 -3.66 -21.81 -34.18
CA SER A 36 -4.37 -23.08 -34.02
C SER A 36 -5.81 -23.01 -34.57
N PRO A 37 -6.29 -24.05 -35.27
CA PRO A 37 -7.70 -24.15 -35.65
C PRO A 37 -8.62 -24.29 -34.41
N ALA A 38 -8.11 -24.82 -33.29
CA ALA A 38 -8.78 -24.83 -31.99
C ALA A 38 -8.43 -23.56 -31.19
N TYR A 39 -8.91 -22.41 -31.69
CA TYR A 39 -8.54 -21.09 -31.20
C TYR A 39 -8.71 -20.93 -29.67
N TRP A 40 -9.90 -21.25 -29.15
CA TRP A 40 -10.26 -21.01 -27.75
C TRP A 40 -9.51 -21.92 -26.77
N ASP A 41 -9.32 -23.18 -27.14
CA ASP A 41 -8.59 -24.15 -26.29
C ASP A 41 -7.10 -23.77 -26.21
N PHE A 42 -6.51 -23.41 -27.35
CA PHE A 42 -5.11 -23.00 -27.38
C PHE A 42 -4.89 -21.65 -26.68
N PHE A 43 -5.81 -20.69 -26.84
CA PHE A 43 -5.81 -19.45 -26.08
C PHE A 43 -5.85 -19.69 -24.57
N GLY A 44 -6.76 -20.56 -24.10
CA GLY A 44 -6.87 -20.91 -22.68
C GLY A 44 -5.59 -21.51 -22.12
N LEU A 45 -4.96 -22.42 -22.88
CA LEU A 45 -3.67 -23.02 -22.53
C LEU A 45 -2.56 -21.96 -22.45
N LEU A 46 -2.44 -21.08 -23.46
CA LEU A 46 -1.44 -20.01 -23.47
C LEU A 46 -1.62 -19.06 -22.29
N LEU A 47 -2.88 -18.73 -21.95
CA LEU A 47 -3.19 -17.82 -20.85
C LEU A 47 -2.85 -18.42 -19.48
N ILE A 48 -3.18 -19.70 -19.24
CA ILE A 48 -2.84 -20.40 -17.99
C ILE A 48 -1.33 -20.49 -17.80
N LEU A 49 -0.60 -20.88 -18.84
CA LEU A 49 0.87 -20.95 -18.81
C LEU A 49 1.51 -19.58 -18.55
N SER A 50 0.97 -18.55 -19.21
CA SER A 50 1.40 -17.16 -19.04
C SER A 50 1.19 -16.67 -17.61
N LEU A 51 0.02 -16.92 -17.02
CA LEU A 51 -0.28 -16.56 -15.63
C LEU A 51 0.59 -17.32 -14.63
N ALA A 52 0.83 -18.61 -14.85
CA ALA A 52 1.73 -19.40 -14.01
C ALA A 52 3.15 -18.83 -14.04
N SER A 53 3.65 -18.49 -15.23
CA SER A 53 4.97 -17.87 -15.41
C SER A 53 5.05 -16.49 -14.74
N LEU A 54 3.98 -15.69 -14.84
CA LEU A 54 3.88 -14.40 -14.16
C LEU A 54 4.01 -14.55 -12.65
N LEU A 55 3.29 -15.51 -12.04
CA LEU A 55 3.37 -15.77 -10.60
C LEU A 55 4.77 -16.21 -10.17
N LEU A 56 5.46 -17.02 -10.98
CA LEU A 56 6.85 -17.39 -10.74
C LEU A 56 7.79 -16.18 -10.75
N GLY A 57 7.53 -15.19 -11.60
CA GLY A 57 8.29 -13.92 -11.64
C GLY A 57 7.98 -12.99 -10.47
N VAL A 58 6.73 -12.98 -9.98
CA VAL A 58 6.29 -12.09 -8.89
C VAL A 58 7.08 -12.32 -7.60
N LEU A 59 7.38 -13.59 -7.25
CA LEU A 59 8.09 -13.96 -6.03
C LEU A 59 9.48 -13.31 -5.92
N PRO A 60 10.42 -13.50 -6.87
CA PRO A 60 11.71 -12.83 -6.83
C PRO A 60 11.55 -11.31 -6.94
N GLY A 61 10.64 -10.81 -7.79
CA GLY A 61 10.38 -9.37 -7.89
C GLY A 61 10.00 -8.73 -6.55
N PHE A 62 9.12 -9.40 -5.81
CA PHE A 62 8.72 -8.99 -4.46
C PHE A 62 9.91 -9.01 -3.51
N LEU A 63 10.63 -10.14 -3.43
CA LEU A 63 11.77 -10.32 -2.53
C LEU A 63 12.83 -9.23 -2.70
N PHE A 64 13.15 -8.86 -3.95
CA PHE A 64 14.12 -7.81 -4.24
C PHE A 64 13.56 -6.40 -4.05
N GLY A 65 12.24 -6.22 -4.12
CA GLY A 65 11.58 -4.93 -3.95
C GLY A 65 11.35 -4.52 -2.50
N ILE A 66 11.41 -5.45 -1.53
CA ILE A 66 11.16 -5.15 -0.11
C ILE A 66 12.17 -4.09 0.38
N PRO A 67 11.69 -2.96 0.97
CA PRO A 67 12.55 -1.95 1.55
C PRO A 67 13.23 -2.45 2.82
N ARG A 68 14.46 -2.02 3.07
CA ARG A 68 15.20 -2.39 4.27
C ARG A 68 15.00 -1.31 5.34
N LEU A 69 14.86 -1.75 6.59
CA LEU A 69 14.88 -0.84 7.73
C LEU A 69 16.29 -0.30 7.91
N ASN A 70 16.43 1.03 7.94
CA ASN A 70 17.68 1.68 8.26
C ASN A 70 17.98 1.48 9.75
N ARG A 71 18.91 0.58 10.07
CA ARG A 71 19.29 0.27 11.47
C ARG A 71 19.95 1.42 12.20
N ASN A 72 20.48 2.40 11.45
CA ASN A 72 21.11 3.59 12.00
C ASN A 72 20.12 4.76 12.15
N TYR A 73 18.82 4.52 11.88
CA TYR A 73 17.80 5.54 12.06
C TYR A 73 17.54 5.76 13.56
N ASP A 74 17.94 6.93 14.07
CA ASP A 74 17.55 7.40 15.40
C ASP A 74 16.48 8.51 15.29
N PRO A 75 15.24 8.26 15.74
CA PRO A 75 14.17 9.26 15.66
C PRO A 75 14.42 10.51 16.52
N ARG A 76 15.38 10.50 17.46
CA ARG A 76 15.70 11.66 18.32
C ARG A 76 16.71 12.61 17.69
N GLU A 77 17.63 12.08 16.88
CA GLU A 77 18.71 12.87 16.27
C GLU A 77 18.42 13.24 14.81
N ASP A 78 17.65 12.42 14.09
CA ASP A 78 17.41 12.58 12.66
C ASP A 78 15.98 13.05 12.31
N TYR A 79 15.56 14.19 12.86
CA TYR A 79 14.36 14.88 12.38
C TYR A 79 14.57 15.40 10.94
N GLY A 80 14.31 14.53 9.95
CA GLY A 80 14.28 14.86 8.53
C GLY A 80 15.60 14.71 7.77
N ARG A 81 16.66 14.16 8.39
CA ARG A 81 17.97 13.95 7.74
C ARG A 81 18.16 12.55 7.19
N THR A 82 17.66 11.51 7.86
CA THR A 82 17.76 10.13 7.39
C THR A 82 16.37 9.52 7.20
N THR A 83 16.19 8.76 6.11
CA THR A 83 14.94 8.04 5.88
C THR A 83 14.97 6.75 6.70
N LYS A 84 13.87 6.46 7.41
CA LYS A 84 13.72 5.23 8.19
C LYS A 84 13.76 3.96 7.32
N TYR A 85 13.27 4.07 6.10
CA TYR A 85 13.34 3.02 5.09
C TYR A 85 14.35 3.44 4.04
N THR A 86 15.34 2.59 3.78
CA THR A 86 16.31 2.78 2.70
C THR A 86 15.94 1.90 1.51
N PRO A 87 16.16 2.38 0.27
CA PRO A 87 16.04 1.53 -0.91
C PRO A 87 16.97 0.33 -0.78
N ASN A 88 16.50 -0.83 -1.23
CA ASN A 88 17.28 -2.05 -1.20
C ASN A 88 18.37 -2.02 -2.28
N THR A 89 19.65 -2.18 -1.89
CA THR A 89 20.80 -2.31 -2.81
C THR A 89 20.91 -3.71 -3.42
N ASN A 90 20.05 -4.66 -3.03
CA ASN A 90 20.10 -6.04 -3.51
C ASN A 90 20.20 -6.18 -5.04
N LEU A 91 19.53 -5.33 -5.83
CA LEU A 91 19.65 -5.42 -7.29
C LEU A 91 20.99 -4.93 -7.82
N GLU A 92 21.64 -3.99 -7.14
CA GLU A 92 22.99 -3.55 -7.48
C GLU A 92 23.97 -4.69 -7.23
N ASP A 93 23.90 -5.29 -6.03
CA ASP A 93 24.73 -6.45 -5.64
C ASP A 93 24.49 -7.66 -6.55
N VAL A 94 23.23 -7.96 -6.87
CA VAL A 94 22.87 -9.07 -7.77
C VAL A 94 23.21 -8.73 -9.22
N SER A 95 23.12 -7.48 -9.68
CA SER A 95 23.55 -7.09 -11.03
C SER A 95 25.04 -7.36 -11.23
N ASP A 96 25.85 -7.03 -10.24
CA ASP A 96 27.29 -7.28 -10.25
C ASP A 96 27.63 -8.78 -10.21
N TRP A 97 26.78 -9.59 -9.57
CA TRP A 97 26.95 -11.04 -9.60
C TRP A 97 26.41 -11.68 -10.89
N LEU A 98 25.27 -11.19 -11.39
CA LEU A 98 24.61 -11.66 -12.59
C LEU A 98 25.48 -11.43 -13.82
N THR A 99 26.13 -10.26 -13.94
CA THR A 99 27.08 -10.00 -15.01
C THR A 99 28.24 -10.99 -15.01
N LYS A 100 28.77 -11.35 -13.83
CA LYS A 100 29.80 -12.40 -13.70
C LYS A 100 29.29 -13.79 -14.06
N ILE A 101 28.05 -14.15 -13.68
CA ILE A 101 27.41 -15.41 -14.06
C ILE A 101 27.18 -15.46 -15.57
N ILE A 102 26.68 -14.40 -16.20
CA ILE A 102 26.44 -14.36 -17.64
C ILE A 102 27.76 -14.57 -18.39
N ILE A 103 28.83 -13.89 -18.00
CA ILE A 103 30.17 -14.09 -18.58
C ILE A 103 30.62 -15.55 -18.36
N GLY A 104 30.52 -16.06 -17.13
CA GLY A 104 30.95 -17.43 -16.78
C GLY A 104 30.17 -18.55 -17.48
N VAL A 105 28.84 -18.42 -17.59
CA VAL A 105 27.96 -19.39 -18.27
C VAL A 105 28.13 -19.30 -19.78
N THR A 106 28.34 -18.11 -20.33
CA THR A 106 28.67 -17.93 -21.76
C THR A 106 29.97 -18.64 -22.12
N LEU A 107 30.95 -18.64 -21.23
CA LEU A 107 32.22 -19.36 -21.43
C LEU A 107 32.13 -20.88 -21.32
N THR A 108 31.09 -21.45 -20.68
CA THR A 108 31.14 -22.87 -20.27
C THR A 108 29.92 -23.71 -20.64
N GLN A 109 28.68 -23.19 -20.58
CA GLN A 109 27.48 -24.05 -20.61
C GLN A 109 26.23 -23.44 -21.29
N LEU A 110 26.33 -22.27 -21.94
CA LEU A 110 25.18 -21.59 -22.58
C LEU A 110 24.46 -22.46 -23.64
N THR A 111 25.15 -23.45 -24.21
CA THR A 111 24.61 -24.33 -25.26
C THR A 111 23.52 -25.30 -24.79
N LYS A 112 23.38 -25.57 -23.48
CA LYS A 112 22.40 -26.55 -22.96
C LYS A 112 21.03 -25.95 -22.65
N ILE A 113 20.96 -24.65 -22.40
CA ILE A 113 19.72 -23.96 -21.98
C ILE A 113 18.61 -24.03 -23.06
N PRO A 114 18.89 -23.81 -24.36
CA PRO A 114 17.87 -23.93 -25.40
C PRO A 114 17.23 -25.31 -25.47
N GLY A 115 18.00 -26.38 -25.22
CA GLY A 115 17.50 -27.76 -25.27
C GLY A 115 16.44 -28.06 -24.21
N TYR A 116 16.61 -27.54 -22.98
CA TYR A 116 15.59 -27.69 -21.93
C TYR A 116 14.31 -26.91 -22.23
N LEU A 117 14.43 -25.67 -22.73
CA LEU A 117 13.28 -24.85 -23.13
C LEU A 117 12.50 -25.50 -24.28
N GLN A 118 13.19 -26.06 -25.26
CA GLN A 118 12.58 -26.79 -26.36
C GLN A 118 11.86 -28.06 -25.84
N SER A 119 12.49 -28.84 -24.96
CA SER A 119 11.88 -30.04 -24.37
C SER A 119 10.61 -29.74 -23.57
N MET A 120 10.59 -28.64 -22.80
CA MET A 120 9.39 -28.21 -22.08
C MET A 120 8.27 -27.79 -23.04
N ALA A 121 8.59 -27.01 -24.07
CA ALA A 121 7.61 -26.61 -25.08
C ALA A 121 7.07 -27.82 -25.86
N ASP A 122 7.92 -28.79 -26.17
CA ASP A 122 7.54 -30.04 -26.84
C ASP A 122 6.63 -30.90 -25.98
N SER A 123 6.90 -31.01 -24.69
CA SER A 123 6.04 -31.73 -23.76
C SER A 123 4.63 -31.11 -23.66
N ILE A 124 4.55 -29.78 -23.75
CA ILE A 124 3.27 -29.06 -23.76
C ILE A 124 2.55 -29.27 -25.09
N LEU A 125 3.28 -29.19 -26.22
CA LEU A 125 2.71 -29.35 -27.55
C LEU A 125 2.24 -30.77 -27.85
N LEU A 126 2.95 -31.81 -27.36
CA LEU A 126 2.57 -33.21 -27.53
C LEU A 126 1.21 -33.55 -26.92
N ASN A 127 0.80 -32.81 -25.89
CA ASN A 127 -0.50 -32.98 -25.23
C ASN A 127 -1.57 -32.04 -25.80
N SER A 128 -1.20 -31.13 -26.71
CA SER A 128 -2.13 -30.31 -27.46
C SER A 128 -2.36 -30.95 -28.84
N GLN A 129 -3.58 -30.94 -29.36
CA GLN A 129 -3.91 -31.52 -30.68
C GLN A 129 -3.39 -30.64 -31.84
N CYS A 130 -2.11 -30.25 -31.79
CA CYS A 130 -1.44 -29.44 -32.79
C CYS A 130 -1.03 -30.33 -33.98
N GLY A 131 -2.02 -30.67 -34.81
CA GLY A 131 -1.86 -31.57 -35.97
C GLY A 131 -1.51 -30.87 -37.30
N THR A 132 -1.19 -29.58 -37.29
CA THR A 132 -0.97 -28.75 -38.50
C THR A 132 0.51 -28.36 -38.68
N PRO A 133 0.96 -28.03 -39.92
CA PRO A 133 2.34 -27.64 -40.20
C PRO A 133 2.86 -26.41 -39.44
N ASP A 134 1.98 -25.62 -38.81
CA ASP A 134 2.32 -24.42 -38.03
C ASP A 134 2.80 -24.72 -36.59
N CYS A 135 2.95 -25.99 -36.22
CA CYS A 135 3.34 -26.39 -34.87
C CYS A 135 4.77 -25.91 -34.48
N ALA A 136 5.63 -25.66 -35.47
CA ALA A 136 6.94 -25.04 -35.25
C ALA A 136 6.83 -23.59 -34.72
N LEU A 137 5.85 -22.81 -35.19
CA LEU A 137 5.58 -21.46 -34.71
C LEU A 137 4.99 -21.48 -33.30
N ALA A 138 4.09 -22.45 -33.01
CA ALA A 138 3.50 -22.61 -31.69
C ALA A 138 4.54 -22.81 -30.58
N ARG A 139 5.62 -23.58 -30.88
CA ARG A 139 6.74 -23.78 -29.96
C ARG A 139 7.41 -22.46 -29.58
N SER A 140 7.77 -21.67 -30.58
CA SER A 140 8.42 -20.37 -30.37
C SER A 140 7.52 -19.40 -29.60
N VAL A 141 6.22 -19.37 -29.92
CA VAL A 141 5.23 -18.52 -29.24
C VAL A 141 5.12 -18.87 -27.76
N ILE A 142 5.02 -20.16 -27.40
CA ILE A 142 4.94 -20.61 -26.00
C ILE A 142 6.19 -20.19 -25.22
N ILE A 143 7.39 -20.44 -25.78
CA ILE A 143 8.65 -20.07 -25.12
C ILE A 143 8.75 -18.56 -24.91
N SER A 144 8.43 -17.77 -25.95
CA SER A 144 8.47 -16.31 -25.86
C SER A 144 7.49 -15.77 -24.83
N LEU A 145 6.26 -16.29 -24.75
CA LEU A 145 5.26 -15.88 -23.77
C LEU A 145 5.67 -16.25 -22.34
N LEU A 146 6.22 -17.44 -22.13
CA LEU A 146 6.72 -17.85 -20.81
C LEU A 146 7.80 -16.87 -20.31
N ILE A 147 8.79 -16.56 -21.14
CA ILE A 147 9.86 -15.61 -20.80
C ILE A 147 9.29 -14.22 -20.56
N TYR A 148 8.40 -13.76 -21.45
CA TYR A 148 7.77 -12.44 -21.34
C TYR A 148 7.03 -12.27 -20.01
N PHE A 149 6.14 -13.21 -19.66
CA PHE A 149 5.33 -13.11 -18.46
C PHE A 149 6.15 -13.29 -17.18
N PHE A 150 7.20 -14.13 -17.20
CA PHE A 150 8.15 -14.22 -16.08
C PHE A 150 8.83 -12.88 -15.82
N VAL A 151 9.37 -12.25 -16.86
CA VAL A 151 10.05 -10.95 -16.76
C VAL A 151 9.06 -9.85 -16.38
N ALA A 152 7.85 -9.83 -16.96
CA ALA A 152 6.82 -8.86 -16.62
C ALA A 152 6.36 -8.99 -15.15
N GLY A 153 6.17 -10.21 -14.65
CA GLY A 153 5.85 -10.48 -13.25
C GLY A 153 6.94 -10.01 -12.29
N PHE A 154 8.20 -10.28 -12.65
CA PHE A 154 9.36 -9.81 -11.90
C PHE A 154 9.42 -8.28 -11.83
N ILE A 155 9.42 -7.59 -12.97
CA ILE A 155 9.58 -6.13 -13.00
C ILE A 155 8.35 -5.45 -12.39
N GLY A 156 7.14 -5.95 -12.68
CA GLY A 156 5.90 -5.40 -12.14
C GLY A 156 5.84 -5.50 -10.61
N SER A 157 6.11 -6.68 -10.05
CA SER A 157 6.16 -6.90 -8.60
C SER A 157 7.27 -6.08 -7.93
N TYR A 158 8.47 -6.06 -8.51
CA TYR A 158 9.59 -5.27 -8.03
C TYR A 158 9.26 -3.78 -7.94
N TYR A 159 8.71 -3.24 -9.02
CA TYR A 159 8.34 -1.84 -9.11
C TYR A 159 7.27 -1.46 -8.09
N TYR A 160 6.22 -2.28 -8.00
CA TYR A 160 5.11 -2.04 -7.07
C TYR A 160 5.60 -2.09 -5.62
N THR A 161 6.38 -3.11 -5.28
CA THR A 161 6.94 -3.27 -3.93
C THR A 161 7.87 -2.10 -3.59
N ARG A 162 8.75 -1.69 -4.51
CA ARG A 162 9.72 -0.61 -4.25
C ARG A 162 9.08 0.77 -4.10
N LEU A 163 7.96 1.05 -4.78
CA LEU A 163 7.30 2.36 -4.70
C LEU A 163 6.24 2.45 -3.61
N PHE A 164 5.43 1.40 -3.43
CA PHE A 164 4.28 1.48 -2.54
C PHE A 164 4.60 1.04 -1.11
N LEU A 165 5.43 0.00 -0.94
CA LEU A 165 5.65 -0.61 0.36
C LEU A 165 6.30 0.34 1.39
N PRO A 166 7.30 1.19 1.03
CA PRO A 166 7.86 2.17 1.97
C PRO A 166 6.81 3.16 2.49
N ASN A 167 5.93 3.65 1.60
CA ASN A 167 4.89 4.60 1.94
C ASN A 167 3.80 3.95 2.81
N LEU A 168 3.45 2.69 2.52
CA LEU A 168 2.52 1.93 3.36
C LEU A 168 3.08 1.72 4.77
N PHE A 169 4.36 1.38 4.88
CA PHE A 169 5.04 1.19 6.16
C PHE A 169 5.16 2.49 6.97
N SER A 170 5.46 3.62 6.33
CA SER A 170 5.48 4.92 7.03
C SER A 170 4.09 5.31 7.53
N ILE A 171 3.05 5.15 6.72
CA ILE A 171 1.67 5.49 7.11
C ILE A 171 1.20 4.63 8.29
N MET A 172 1.44 3.30 8.25
CA MET A 172 1.00 2.44 9.35
C MET A 172 1.72 2.76 10.66
N GLU A 173 2.98 3.16 10.59
CA GLU A 173 3.75 3.54 11.78
C GLU A 173 3.33 4.91 12.33
N GLU A 174 3.13 5.91 11.47
CA GLU A 174 2.56 7.18 11.91
C GLU A 174 1.19 6.98 12.60
N ASN A 175 0.38 6.07 12.07
CA ASN A 175 -0.90 5.72 12.67
C ASN A 175 -0.75 4.98 14.00
N SER A 176 0.25 4.11 14.16
CA SER A 176 0.49 3.42 15.43
C SER A 176 0.99 4.39 16.51
N ILE A 177 1.87 5.34 16.16
CA ILE A 177 2.36 6.40 17.05
C ILE A 177 1.20 7.30 17.49
N LYS A 178 0.37 7.78 16.55
CA LYS A 178 -0.80 8.61 16.88
C LYS A 178 -1.76 7.91 17.83
N ARG A 179 -1.98 6.60 17.66
CA ARG A 179 -2.80 5.79 18.57
C ARG A 179 -2.18 5.71 19.97
N ALA A 180 -0.87 5.44 20.06
CA ALA A 180 -0.16 5.40 21.33
C ALA A 180 -0.19 6.76 22.04
N GLU A 181 0.04 7.85 21.32
CA GLU A 181 -0.07 9.22 21.84
C GLU A 181 -1.48 9.50 22.38
N SER A 182 -2.53 9.21 21.59
CA SER A 182 -3.92 9.40 22.03
C SER A 182 -4.29 8.56 23.27
N ALA A 183 -3.72 7.36 23.42
CA ALA A 183 -3.93 6.54 24.61
C ALA A 183 -3.30 7.19 25.86
N ILE A 184 -2.07 7.72 25.74
CA ILE A 184 -1.39 8.43 26.83
C ILE A 184 -2.16 9.68 27.24
N TRP A 185 -2.61 10.48 26.26
CA TRP A 185 -3.43 11.67 26.51
C TRP A 185 -4.76 11.31 27.18
N GLY A 186 -5.43 10.24 26.74
CA GLY A 186 -6.65 9.74 27.36
C GLY A 186 -6.46 9.28 28.81
N GLU A 187 -5.38 8.55 29.11
CA GLU A 187 -5.05 8.16 30.50
C GLU A 187 -4.75 9.37 31.38
N GLY A 188 -3.97 10.34 30.86
CA GLY A 188 -3.68 11.59 31.56
C GLY A 188 -4.95 12.37 31.88
N ALA A 189 -5.86 12.52 30.91
CA ALA A 189 -7.15 13.18 31.09
C ALA A 189 -8.01 12.46 32.14
N ARG A 190 -8.07 11.13 32.13
CA ARG A 190 -8.78 10.34 33.15
C ARG A 190 -8.21 10.58 34.56
N LYS A 191 -6.88 10.57 34.72
CA LYS A 191 -6.25 10.86 36.02
C LYS A 191 -6.56 12.26 36.52
N MET A 192 -6.55 13.26 35.63
CA MET A 192 -6.95 14.63 35.97
C MET A 192 -8.42 14.71 36.38
N LEU A 193 -9.30 13.98 35.69
CA LEU A 193 -10.72 13.87 36.06
C LEU A 193 -10.90 13.30 37.47
N TYR A 194 -10.22 12.19 37.79
CA TYR A 194 -10.26 11.58 39.13
C TYR A 194 -9.71 12.52 40.21
N ALA A 195 -8.57 13.17 39.98
CA ALA A 195 -7.97 14.11 40.93
C ALA A 195 -8.85 15.35 41.15
N ALA A 196 -9.51 15.85 40.10
CA ALA A 196 -10.43 16.98 40.20
C ALA A 196 -11.68 16.61 41.01
N GLU A 197 -12.18 15.38 40.89
CA GLU A 197 -13.30 14.87 41.68
C GLU A 197 -12.97 14.77 43.17
N GLU A 198 -11.73 14.40 43.51
CA GLU A 198 -11.26 14.33 44.90
C GLU A 198 -10.97 15.72 45.49
N THR A 199 -10.44 16.65 44.69
CA THR A 199 -9.99 17.98 45.15
C THR A 199 -11.13 19.02 45.20
N TYR A 200 -12.07 18.97 44.24
CA TYR A 200 -13.19 19.91 44.13
C TYR A 200 -14.49 19.15 43.85
N PRO A 201 -15.17 18.64 44.88
CA PRO A 201 -16.42 17.90 44.71
C PRO A 201 -17.47 18.79 44.00
N GLY A 202 -17.76 18.46 42.74
CA GLY A 202 -18.74 19.17 41.91
C GLY A 202 -18.16 20.00 40.75
N GLN A 203 -16.84 20.19 40.64
CA GLN A 203 -16.22 21.01 39.58
C GLN A 203 -15.43 20.17 38.55
N LYS A 204 -16.12 19.20 37.93
CA LYS A 204 -15.55 18.20 37.00
C LYS A 204 -15.02 18.75 35.66
N THR A 205 -15.02 20.05 35.43
CA THR A 205 -14.54 20.71 34.20
C THR A 205 -13.33 21.63 34.43
N ALA A 206 -12.81 21.72 35.64
CA ALA A 206 -11.74 22.69 36.00
C ALA A 206 -10.42 22.52 35.22
N PHE A 207 -10.19 21.35 34.61
CA PHE A 207 -8.98 21.03 33.83
C PHE A 207 -9.16 21.25 32.31
N LEU A 208 -10.35 21.68 31.86
CA LEU A 208 -10.64 21.98 30.47
C LEU A 208 -10.37 23.46 30.18
N THR A 209 -9.91 23.77 28.97
CA THR A 209 -9.77 25.16 28.53
C THR A 209 -11.11 25.75 28.14
N ASP A 210 -11.21 27.09 28.07
CA ASP A 210 -12.44 27.77 27.65
C ASP A 210 -12.89 27.33 26.24
N ASP A 211 -11.93 27.19 25.30
CA ASP A 211 -12.19 26.73 23.94
C ASP A 211 -12.72 25.28 23.91
N GLU A 212 -12.20 24.40 24.77
CA GLU A 212 -12.69 23.02 24.91
C GLU A 212 -14.10 22.98 25.48
N LEU A 213 -14.37 23.82 26.49
CA LEU A 213 -15.69 23.94 27.11
C LEU A 213 -16.74 24.46 26.11
N GLU A 214 -16.38 25.46 25.30
CA GLU A 214 -17.25 26.02 24.26
C GLU A 214 -17.65 24.95 23.24
N VAL A 215 -16.68 24.17 22.75
CA VAL A 215 -16.93 23.05 21.83
C VAL A 215 -17.82 21.98 22.48
N LEU A 216 -17.55 21.59 23.73
CA LEU A 216 -18.36 20.59 24.42
C LEU A 216 -19.80 21.06 24.64
N LYS A 217 -20.01 22.33 24.99
CA LYS A 217 -21.36 22.93 25.09
C LYS A 217 -22.08 22.91 23.74
N LYS A 218 -21.36 23.22 22.66
CA LYS A 218 -21.90 23.17 21.30
C LYS A 218 -22.30 21.76 20.87
N ILE A 219 -21.52 20.73 21.21
CA ILE A 219 -21.87 19.33 20.95
C ILE A 219 -23.08 18.90 21.80
N LYS A 220 -23.09 19.25 23.10
CA LYS A 220 -24.21 18.96 24.00
C LYS A 220 -25.52 19.59 23.54
N ALA A 221 -25.47 20.81 23.00
CA ALA A 221 -26.64 21.50 22.46
C ALA A 221 -27.26 20.80 21.24
N HIS A 222 -26.51 19.93 20.56
CA HIS A 222 -26.98 19.12 19.43
C HIS A 222 -27.24 17.67 19.85
N ASP A 223 -27.91 17.47 20.98
CA ASP A 223 -28.26 16.14 21.51
C ASP A 223 -27.04 15.21 21.65
N ASN A 224 -25.92 15.77 22.12
CA ASN A 224 -24.62 15.11 22.26
C ASN A 224 -23.99 14.59 20.95
N VAL A 225 -24.54 14.91 19.77
CA VAL A 225 -24.00 14.50 18.45
C VAL A 225 -23.91 15.69 17.50
N PHE A 226 -22.69 16.14 17.21
CA PHE A 226 -22.46 17.25 16.28
C PHE A 226 -22.15 16.77 14.87
N SER A 227 -23.12 16.93 13.97
CA SER A 227 -23.06 16.41 12.58
C SER A 227 -22.44 17.36 11.55
N ALA A 228 -22.07 18.58 11.93
CA ALA A 228 -21.54 19.61 11.01
C ALA A 228 -20.11 20.10 11.39
N PRO A 229 -19.11 19.22 11.54
CA PRO A 229 -17.75 19.60 11.94
C PRO A 229 -17.06 20.57 10.96
N GLN A 230 -17.56 20.69 9.73
CA GLN A 230 -17.02 21.60 8.70
C GLN A 230 -17.27 23.09 9.00
N ARG A 231 -18.19 23.42 9.91
CA ARG A 231 -18.52 24.81 10.30
C ARG A 231 -17.69 25.33 11.49
N LEU A 232 -16.74 24.53 11.98
CA LEU A 232 -15.90 24.90 13.11
C LEU A 232 -14.78 25.86 12.66
N SER A 233 -14.52 26.88 13.46
CA SER A 233 -13.38 27.79 13.31
C SER A 233 -12.05 27.05 13.50
N HIS A 234 -10.93 27.70 13.18
CA HIS A 234 -9.60 27.11 13.41
C HIS A 234 -9.33 26.80 14.88
N ARG A 235 -9.79 27.66 15.81
CA ARG A 235 -9.64 27.43 17.27
C ARG A 235 -10.50 26.27 17.74
N GLU A 236 -11.77 26.23 17.34
CA GLU A 236 -12.68 25.13 17.67
C GLU A 236 -12.16 23.79 17.11
N ASN A 237 -11.61 23.78 15.89
CA ASN A 237 -11.00 22.57 15.33
C ASN A 237 -9.77 22.09 16.12
N ALA A 238 -8.98 23.00 16.68
CA ALA A 238 -7.87 22.64 17.55
C ALA A 238 -8.38 22.05 18.87
N ALA A 239 -9.38 22.68 19.50
CA ALA A 239 -10.02 22.17 20.70
C ALA A 239 -10.63 20.78 20.49
N VAL A 240 -11.30 20.53 19.35
CA VAL A 240 -11.80 19.20 18.97
C VAL A 240 -10.68 18.17 18.87
N ASN A 241 -9.54 18.50 18.27
CA ASN A 241 -8.42 17.56 18.18
C ASN A 241 -7.89 17.19 19.57
N VAL A 242 -7.81 18.16 20.49
CA VAL A 242 -7.41 17.91 21.88
C VAL A 242 -8.45 17.06 22.61
N LEU A 243 -9.74 17.33 22.43
CA LEU A 243 -10.83 16.55 23.03
C LEU A 243 -10.89 15.10 22.53
N LEU A 244 -10.60 14.88 21.24
CA LEU A 244 -10.44 13.55 20.63
C LEU A 244 -9.22 12.84 21.23
N ALA A 245 -8.08 13.52 21.35
CA ALA A 245 -6.87 12.96 21.96
C ALA A 245 -7.05 12.63 23.45
N LYS A 246 -7.83 13.44 24.18
CA LYS A 246 -8.21 13.18 25.59
C LYS A 246 -9.24 12.06 25.73
N GLY A 247 -9.81 11.53 24.64
CA GLY A 247 -10.87 10.51 24.67
C GLY A 247 -12.20 11.00 25.24
N ILE A 248 -12.41 12.31 25.35
CA ILE A 248 -13.65 12.91 25.85
C ILE A 248 -14.73 12.91 24.76
N VAL A 249 -14.29 13.09 23.51
CA VAL A 249 -15.10 13.08 22.30
C VAL A 249 -14.63 11.94 21.39
N GLU A 250 -15.56 11.28 20.71
CA GLU A 250 -15.31 10.30 19.66
C GLU A 250 -15.82 10.81 18.31
N GLU A 251 -15.13 10.43 17.24
CA GLU A 251 -15.59 10.65 15.87
C GLU A 251 -16.36 9.43 15.39
N ILE A 252 -17.64 9.62 15.07
CA ILE A 252 -18.49 8.62 14.43
C ILE A 252 -18.27 8.75 12.92
N PRO A 253 -17.73 7.73 12.24
CA PRO A 253 -17.43 7.80 10.82
C PRO A 253 -18.73 8.02 10.02
N GLY A 254 -18.75 9.08 9.21
CA GLY A 254 -19.87 9.43 8.33
C GLY A 254 -19.77 8.78 6.94
N THR A 255 -20.73 9.09 6.06
CA THR A 255 -20.69 8.68 4.64
C THR A 255 -19.44 9.23 3.93
N LEU A 256 -18.87 8.45 3.00
CA LEU A 256 -17.59 8.61 2.27
C LEU A 256 -17.16 10.01 1.76
N PHE A 257 -18.03 11.02 1.81
CA PHE A 257 -17.82 12.34 1.22
C PHE A 257 -17.36 13.44 2.19
N HIS A 258 -17.19 13.16 3.49
CA HIS A 258 -16.85 14.19 4.48
C HIS A 258 -15.45 13.99 5.09
N ARG A 259 -14.68 15.08 5.17
CA ARG A 259 -13.30 15.13 5.72
C ARG A 259 -13.23 14.77 7.22
N ARG A 260 -14.35 14.83 7.93
CA ARG A 260 -14.52 14.52 9.36
C ARG A 260 -15.98 14.09 9.61
N GLY A 261 -16.18 13.00 10.33
CA GLY A 261 -17.47 12.43 10.74
C GLY A 261 -18.13 13.19 11.90
N SER A 262 -19.33 12.76 12.31
CA SER A 262 -20.07 13.41 13.41
C SER A 262 -19.36 13.19 14.75
N LEU A 263 -19.32 14.20 15.62
CA LEU A 263 -18.64 14.13 16.92
C LEU A 263 -19.63 13.77 18.04
N ARG A 264 -19.24 12.89 18.97
CA ARG A 264 -20.07 12.50 20.12
C ARG A 264 -19.27 12.58 21.43
N ILE A 265 -19.88 13.06 22.50
CA ILE A 265 -19.28 13.04 23.85
C ILE A 265 -19.39 11.62 24.42
N VAL A 266 -18.27 11.05 24.88
CA VAL A 266 -18.21 9.68 25.42
C VAL A 266 -18.20 9.67 26.94
N HIS A 267 -17.59 10.69 27.56
CA HIS A 267 -17.54 10.80 29.01
C HIS A 267 -18.80 11.45 29.57
N GLU A 268 -19.82 10.62 29.84
CA GLU A 268 -21.11 11.04 30.39
C GLU A 268 -20.98 11.78 31.74
N ALA A 269 -19.93 11.51 32.52
CA ALA A 269 -19.66 12.18 33.79
C ALA A 269 -19.44 13.70 33.67
N ILE A 270 -19.12 14.21 32.48
CA ILE A 270 -18.88 15.64 32.21
C ILE A 270 -20.18 16.34 31.78
N LEU A 271 -21.16 15.60 31.25
CA LEU A 271 -22.44 16.15 30.78
C LEU A 271 -23.20 16.98 31.83
N PRO A 272 -23.26 16.63 33.13
CA PRO A 272 -23.95 17.42 34.13
C PRO A 272 -23.30 18.78 34.40
N ALA A 273 -21.97 18.88 34.22
CA ALA A 273 -21.18 20.08 34.48
C ALA A 273 -21.21 21.08 33.31
N LEU A 274 -21.57 20.64 32.11
CA LEU A 274 -21.77 21.47 30.93
C LEU A 274 -23.15 22.15 30.98
N LYS A 275 -23.41 23.03 31.94
CA LYS A 275 -24.59 23.91 31.94
C LYS A 275 -24.35 25.20 31.15
#